data_AF-A0A5N0VCP1-F1
#
_entry.id   AF-A0A5N0VCP1-F1
#
_cell.length_a   1.000
_cell.length_b   1.000
_cell.length_c   1.000
_cell.angle_alpha   90.00
_cell.angle_beta   90.00
_cell.angle_gamma   90.00
#
_symmetry.space_group_name_H-M   'P 1'
#
loop_
_entity.id
_entity.type
_entity.pdbx_description
1 polymer ?
#
loop_
_entity_poly.entity_id
_entity_poly.type
_entity_poly.pdbx_seq_one_letter_code
_entity_poly.pdbx_strand_id
1 'polypeptide(L)'
;MSINAGSVLVSIAVLAFVVWLVWSLSSPVVFRRVQLPRLAREHGWRLRKRQRGAPRDLPGDGGQGWEVPLPETDVEFLGRYRGRPVHGVQISVRKGVSYDALHDQYSANVKTYSVVSTALSDRPFDGFHDRNRGVAVNGDPMALYQDFADWARNRKPETKDDVHNEGSGLRSVSWRGNLNRKRLLRVLDELTAG
;
A
#
# COMPACT_ATOMS: atom_id res chain seq x y z
N MET A 1 -9.92 6.45 -53.27
CA MET A 1 -10.24 5.86 -51.96
C MET A 1 -11.05 6.88 -51.17
N SER A 2 -12.37 6.72 -51.08
CA SER A 2 -13.21 7.55 -50.22
C SER A 2 -13.05 7.07 -48.78
N ILE A 3 -12.43 7.88 -47.94
CA ILE A 3 -12.37 7.61 -46.51
C ILE A 3 -13.77 7.88 -45.96
N ASN A 4 -14.50 6.80 -45.63
CA ASN A 4 -15.81 6.93 -44.99
C ASN A 4 -15.61 7.55 -43.60
N ALA A 5 -16.20 8.72 -43.37
CA ALA A 5 -16.13 9.39 -42.06
C ALA A 5 -16.55 8.46 -40.89
N GLY A 6 -17.47 7.53 -41.14
CA GLY A 6 -17.87 6.51 -40.19
C GLY A 6 -16.75 5.53 -39.81
N SER A 7 -15.89 5.11 -40.74
CA SER A 7 -14.77 4.20 -40.42
C SER A 7 -13.66 4.91 -39.64
N VAL A 8 -13.46 6.21 -39.88
CA VAL A 8 -12.52 7.03 -39.11
C VAL A 8 -12.99 7.19 -37.67
N LEU A 9 -14.27 7.50 -37.46
CA LEU A 9 -14.83 7.64 -36.11
C LEU A 9 -14.76 6.34 -35.30
N VAL A 10 -15.09 5.20 -35.92
CA VAL A 10 -14.95 3.88 -35.28
C VAL A 10 -13.49 3.60 -34.92
N SER A 11 -12.55 3.91 -35.81
CA SER A 11 -11.12 3.70 -35.56
C SER A 11 -10.60 4.55 -34.39
N ILE A 12 -11.04 5.80 -34.29
CA ILE A 12 -10.69 6.69 -33.17
C ILE A 12 -11.26 6.14 -31.85
N ALA A 13 -12.52 5.69 -31.85
CA ALA A 13 -13.15 5.13 -30.66
C ALA A 13 -12.45 3.85 -30.17
N VAL A 14 -12.09 2.95 -31.08
CA VAL A 14 -11.34 1.73 -30.77
C VAL A 14 -9.95 2.08 -30.22
N LEU A 15 -9.22 3.00 -30.86
CA LEU A 15 -7.91 3.42 -30.39
C LEU A 15 -7.99 4.03 -28.98
N ALA A 16 -8.97 4.90 -28.73
CA ALA A 16 -9.19 5.49 -27.42
C ALA A 16 -9.48 4.43 -26.35
N PHE A 17 -10.29 3.41 -26.69
CA PHE A 17 -10.57 2.29 -25.79
C PHE A 17 -9.33 1.45 -25.50
N VAL A 18 -8.53 1.13 -26.52
CA VAL A 18 -7.27 0.37 -26.36
C VAL A 18 -6.29 1.15 -25.48
N VAL A 19 -6.11 2.45 -25.72
CA VAL A 19 -5.26 3.32 -24.89
C VAL A 19 -5.76 3.36 -23.45
N TRP A 20 -7.06 3.53 -23.25
CA TRP A 20 -7.68 3.51 -21.92
C TRP A 20 -7.46 2.17 -21.21
N LEU A 21 -7.62 1.04 -21.92
CA LEU A 21 -7.43 -0.30 -21.37
C LEU A 21 -5.98 -0.54 -20.97
N VAL A 22 -5.03 -0.23 -21.85
CA VAL A 22 -3.59 -0.32 -21.57
C VAL A 22 -3.22 0.54 -20.38
N TRP A 23 -3.70 1.79 -20.33
CA TRP A 23 -3.46 2.68 -19.20
C TRP A 23 -4.04 2.14 -17.89
N SER A 24 -5.29 1.67 -17.92
CA SER A 24 -5.98 1.12 -16.75
C SER A 24 -5.21 -0.06 -16.15
N LEU A 25 -4.80 -1.02 -16.99
CA LEU A 25 -4.05 -2.21 -16.60
C LEU A 25 -2.62 -1.86 -16.12
N SER A 26 -1.99 -0.87 -16.74
CA SER A 26 -0.61 -0.47 -16.42
C SER A 26 -0.54 0.44 -15.20
N SER A 27 -1.62 1.16 -14.88
CA SER A 27 -1.63 2.23 -13.87
C SER A 27 -1.09 1.82 -12.49
N PRO A 28 -1.37 0.62 -11.94
CA PRO A 28 -0.82 0.24 -10.63
C PRO A 28 0.69 -0.01 -10.69
N VAL A 29 1.20 -0.51 -11.83
CA VAL A 29 2.64 -0.74 -12.02
C VAL A 29 3.35 0.60 -12.22
N VAL A 30 2.79 1.48 -13.05
CA VAL A 30 3.31 2.84 -13.28
C VAL A 30 3.35 3.63 -11.97
N PHE A 31 2.28 3.55 -11.17
CA PHE A 31 2.24 4.21 -9.87
C PHE A 31 3.38 3.72 -8.98
N ARG A 32 3.50 2.40 -8.75
CA ARG A 32 4.51 1.82 -7.85
C ARG A 32 5.94 2.04 -8.31
N ARG A 33 6.20 1.98 -9.63
CA ARG A 33 7.56 2.06 -10.18
C ARG A 33 8.03 3.49 -10.48
N VAL A 34 7.11 4.42 -10.73
CA VAL A 34 7.45 5.78 -11.20
C VAL A 34 6.88 6.86 -10.30
N GLN A 35 5.57 6.87 -10.05
CA GLN A 35 4.93 7.98 -9.34
C GLN A 35 5.21 7.97 -7.84
N LEU A 36 5.15 6.80 -7.20
CA LEU A 36 5.40 6.66 -5.76
C LEU A 36 6.87 7.01 -5.39
N PRO A 37 7.90 6.58 -6.14
CA PRO A 37 9.27 7.08 -5.92
C PRO A 37 9.47 8.59 -6.15
N ARG A 38 8.62 9.24 -6.97
CA ARG A 38 8.64 10.70 -7.12
C ARG A 38 8.05 11.36 -5.88
N LEU A 39 6.85 10.93 -5.46
CA LEU A 39 6.20 11.39 -4.23
C LEU A 39 7.10 11.19 -3.00
N ALA A 40 7.75 10.03 -2.92
CA ALA A 40 8.66 9.73 -1.82
C ALA A 40 9.84 10.71 -1.78
N ARG A 41 10.40 11.10 -2.93
CA ARG A 41 11.45 12.13 -2.96
C ARG A 41 10.93 13.52 -2.62
N GLU A 42 9.75 13.88 -3.11
CA GLU A 42 9.10 15.17 -2.83
C GLU A 42 8.84 15.37 -1.34
N HIS A 43 8.44 14.31 -0.63
CA HIS A 43 8.12 14.35 0.80
C HIS A 43 9.23 13.80 1.72
N GLY A 44 10.39 13.42 1.18
CA GLY A 44 11.47 12.80 1.95
C GLY A 44 11.09 11.46 2.58
N TRP A 45 10.15 10.72 1.99
CA TRP A 45 9.76 9.39 2.45
C TRP A 45 10.81 8.35 2.10
N ARG A 46 10.99 7.40 3.01
CA ARG A 46 11.66 6.14 2.75
C ARG A 46 10.71 5.24 1.98
N LEU A 47 11.25 4.57 0.97
CA LEU A 47 10.50 3.65 0.12
C LEU A 47 11.21 2.31 0.11
N ARG A 48 10.44 1.26 0.36
CA ARG A 48 10.86 -0.13 0.23
C ARG A 48 10.03 -0.78 -0.86
N LYS A 49 10.70 -1.44 -1.79
CA LYS A 49 10.07 -2.25 -2.84
C LYS A 49 10.12 -3.71 -2.43
N ARG A 50 9.32 -4.54 -3.09
CA ARG A 50 9.34 -5.99 -2.92
C ARG A 50 10.76 -6.55 -2.89
N GLN A 51 11.11 -7.19 -1.78
CA GLN A 51 12.38 -7.86 -1.59
C GLN A 51 12.23 -9.36 -1.87
N ARG A 52 13.17 -9.95 -2.61
CA ARG A 52 13.25 -11.41 -2.74
C ARG A 52 13.77 -11.98 -1.41
N GLY A 53 13.12 -13.03 -0.89
CA GLY A 53 13.50 -13.65 0.37
C GLY A 53 12.98 -12.96 1.63
N ALA A 54 11.95 -12.11 1.51
CA ALA A 54 11.24 -11.60 2.68
C ALA A 54 10.73 -12.76 3.56
N PRO A 55 10.75 -12.61 4.90
CA PRO A 55 10.23 -13.63 5.80
C PRO A 55 8.78 -14.00 5.45
N ARG A 56 8.43 -15.28 5.60
CA ARG A 56 7.03 -15.72 5.47
C ARG A 56 6.15 -15.19 6.59
N ASP A 57 6.76 -14.91 7.74
CA ASP A 57 6.08 -14.28 8.86
C ASP A 57 7.01 -13.33 9.59
N LEU A 58 6.44 -12.32 10.25
CA LEU A 58 7.20 -11.44 11.14
C LEU A 58 7.46 -12.14 12.47
N PRO A 59 8.61 -11.87 13.12
CA PRO A 59 8.82 -12.31 14.49
C PRO A 59 7.68 -11.77 15.38
N GLY A 60 7.16 -12.64 16.25
CA GLY A 60 5.99 -12.32 17.10
C GLY A 60 6.28 -11.32 18.21
N ASP A 61 7.54 -10.89 18.36
CA ASP A 61 8.00 -9.96 19.37
C ASP A 61 7.90 -8.48 18.93
N GLY A 62 7.50 -8.20 17.67
CA GLY A 62 7.35 -6.85 17.13
C GLY A 62 8.66 -6.05 17.08
N GLY A 63 9.82 -6.72 17.19
CA GLY A 63 11.14 -6.09 17.22
C GLY A 63 11.70 -5.73 15.84
N GLN A 64 10.95 -5.87 14.76
CA GLN A 64 11.48 -5.71 13.41
C GLN A 64 11.87 -4.26 13.05
N GLY A 65 13.12 -4.05 12.63
CA GLY A 65 13.55 -2.79 12.03
C GLY A 65 13.05 -2.62 10.59
N TRP A 66 13.27 -1.43 10.02
CA TRP A 66 12.95 -1.08 8.62
C TRP A 66 13.70 -1.96 7.59
N GLU A 67 14.66 -2.77 8.02
CA GLU A 67 15.41 -3.71 7.21
C GLU A 67 14.60 -4.97 6.91
N VAL A 68 13.60 -5.28 7.75
CA VAL A 68 12.78 -6.49 7.66
C VAL A 68 11.38 -6.12 7.14
N PRO A 69 11.02 -6.46 5.89
CA PRO A 69 9.71 -6.13 5.34
C PRO A 69 8.60 -6.98 5.91
N LEU A 70 7.39 -6.40 5.90
CA LEU A 70 6.18 -7.18 6.09
C LEU A 70 6.11 -8.32 5.06
N PRO A 71 5.66 -9.53 5.44
CA PRO A 71 5.47 -10.63 4.52
C PRO A 71 4.60 -10.21 3.33
N GLU A 72 4.99 -10.68 2.14
CA GLU A 72 4.25 -10.47 0.89
C GLU A 72 4.11 -8.99 0.47
N THR A 73 4.97 -8.10 1.00
CA THR A 73 5.01 -6.69 0.62
C THR A 73 5.44 -6.51 -0.84
N ASP A 74 4.59 -5.82 -1.59
CA ASP A 74 4.89 -5.35 -2.93
C ASP A 74 5.61 -3.99 -2.90
N VAL A 75 5.12 -3.08 -2.07
CA VAL A 75 5.70 -1.76 -1.85
C VAL A 75 5.28 -1.19 -0.50
N GLU A 76 6.15 -0.37 0.08
CA GLU A 76 5.93 0.23 1.38
C GLU A 76 6.67 1.57 1.47
N PHE A 77 6.06 2.53 2.16
CA PHE A 77 6.67 3.82 2.41
C PHE A 77 6.50 4.23 3.87
N LEU A 78 7.44 5.05 4.34
CA LEU A 78 7.48 5.58 5.68
C LEU A 78 8.03 7.00 5.64
N GLY A 79 7.37 7.94 6.30
CA GLY A 79 7.82 9.33 6.32
C GLY A 79 6.84 10.25 7.02
N ARG A 80 6.83 11.52 6.63
CA ARG A 80 5.89 12.51 7.18
C ARG A 80 4.99 13.07 6.10
N TYR A 81 3.73 13.31 6.46
CA TYR A 81 2.78 14.03 5.63
C TYR A 81 2.05 15.05 6.49
N ARG A 82 2.04 16.32 6.07
CA ARG A 82 1.47 17.45 6.85
C ARG A 82 1.94 17.46 8.33
N GLY A 83 3.23 17.18 8.55
CA GLY A 83 3.86 17.15 9.87
C GLY A 83 3.68 15.84 10.66
N ARG A 84 2.74 14.97 10.26
CA ARG A 84 2.44 13.72 10.97
C ARG A 84 3.22 12.53 10.43
N PRO A 85 3.64 11.57 11.27
CA PRO A 85 4.28 10.33 10.83
C PRO A 85 3.27 9.46 10.11
N VAL A 86 3.62 9.01 8.91
CA VAL A 86 2.77 8.16 8.07
C VAL A 86 3.52 6.94 7.58
N HIS A 87 2.77 5.86 7.46
CA HIS A 87 3.20 4.60 6.88
C HIS A 87 2.16 4.13 5.89
N GLY A 88 2.59 3.52 4.80
CA GLY A 88 1.65 2.79 3.97
C GLY A 88 2.32 1.63 3.28
N VAL A 89 1.55 0.56 3.14
CA VAL A 89 2.02 -0.71 2.60
C VAL A 89 0.98 -1.29 1.66
N GLN A 90 1.47 -1.91 0.58
CA GLN A 90 0.70 -2.79 -0.27
C GLN A 90 1.26 -4.21 -0.15
N ILE A 91 0.38 -5.17 0.16
CA ILE A 91 0.70 -6.59 0.26
C ILE A 91 -0.13 -7.41 -0.72
N SER A 92 0.45 -8.49 -1.26
CA SER A 92 -0.23 -9.41 -2.18
C SER A 92 -0.16 -10.84 -1.67
N VAL A 93 -1.27 -11.28 -1.08
CA VAL A 93 -1.43 -12.59 -0.45
C VAL A 93 -1.94 -13.62 -1.46
N ARG A 94 -1.27 -14.77 -1.56
CA ARG A 94 -1.79 -15.91 -2.33
C ARG A 94 -2.81 -16.68 -1.48
N LYS A 95 -4.10 -16.62 -1.82
CA LYS A 95 -5.18 -17.39 -1.19
C LYS A 95 -5.47 -18.65 -2.01
N GLY A 96 -4.86 -19.77 -1.64
CA GLY A 96 -5.12 -21.07 -2.26
C GLY A 96 -4.55 -21.22 -3.67
N VAL A 97 -4.57 -22.45 -4.15
CA VAL A 97 -4.20 -22.83 -5.52
C VAL A 97 -5.38 -23.61 -6.09
N SER A 98 -5.94 -23.18 -7.21
CA SER A 98 -6.93 -23.94 -7.95
C SER A 98 -6.30 -24.49 -9.21
N TYR A 99 -6.65 -25.73 -9.56
CA TYR A 99 -6.27 -26.33 -10.82
C TYR A 99 -7.36 -26.05 -11.84
N ASP A 100 -6.99 -25.39 -12.94
CA ASP A 100 -7.85 -25.18 -14.10
C ASP A 100 -7.65 -26.33 -15.08
N ALA A 101 -8.60 -27.26 -15.10
CA ALA A 101 -8.57 -28.43 -15.96
C ALA A 101 -8.75 -28.09 -17.45
N LEU A 102 -9.29 -26.92 -17.80
CA LEU A 102 -9.49 -26.50 -19.19
C LEU A 102 -8.18 -26.02 -19.84
N HIS A 103 -7.28 -25.46 -19.04
CA HIS A 103 -6.00 -24.92 -19.50
C HIS A 103 -4.79 -25.69 -18.98
N ASP A 104 -5.00 -26.80 -18.26
CA ASP A 104 -3.98 -27.62 -17.60
C ASP A 104 -2.98 -26.76 -16.80
N GLN A 105 -3.54 -25.83 -15.99
CA GLN A 105 -2.74 -24.84 -15.28
C GLN A 105 -3.21 -24.63 -13.84
N TYR A 106 -2.23 -24.49 -12.94
CA TYR A 106 -2.49 -24.04 -11.58
C TYR A 106 -2.62 -22.52 -11.55
N SER A 107 -3.76 -22.02 -11.08
CA SER A 107 -4.00 -20.60 -10.82
C SER A 107 -3.95 -20.32 -9.32
N ALA A 108 -3.18 -19.31 -8.91
CA ALA A 108 -3.19 -18.84 -7.53
C ALA A 108 -4.09 -17.61 -7.43
N ASN A 109 -5.07 -17.62 -6.52
CA ASN A 109 -5.90 -16.44 -6.29
C ASN A 109 -5.12 -15.43 -5.46
N VAL A 110 -4.60 -14.38 -6.11
CA VAL A 110 -3.84 -13.33 -5.44
C VAL A 110 -4.79 -12.22 -4.99
N LYS A 111 -4.89 -12.00 -3.67
CA LYS A 111 -5.58 -10.84 -3.10
C LYS A 111 -4.57 -9.77 -2.74
N THR A 112 -4.77 -8.56 -3.26
CA THR A 112 -3.95 -7.40 -2.93
C THR A 112 -4.67 -6.52 -1.93
N TYR A 113 -3.96 -6.05 -0.91
CA TYR A 113 -4.46 -5.15 0.11
C TYR A 113 -3.53 -3.97 0.25
N SER A 114 -4.11 -2.81 0.58
CA SER A 114 -3.36 -1.60 0.88
C SER A 114 -3.80 -1.09 2.25
N VAL A 115 -2.83 -0.65 3.04
CA VAL A 115 -3.05 -0.05 4.36
C VAL A 115 -2.26 1.25 4.39
N VAL A 116 -2.90 2.34 4.81
CA VAL A 116 -2.24 3.62 5.06
C VAL A 116 -2.58 4.03 6.49
N SER A 117 -1.57 4.38 7.25
CA SER A 117 -1.65 4.65 8.68
C SER A 117 -0.94 5.96 9.02
N THR A 118 -1.42 6.65 10.05
CA THR A 118 -0.77 7.80 10.66
C THR A 118 -0.71 7.60 12.17
N ALA A 119 0.29 8.19 12.80
CA ALA A 119 0.30 8.36 14.25
C ALA A 119 -0.49 9.62 14.65
N LEU A 120 -1.30 9.50 15.70
CA LEU A 120 -2.08 10.60 16.27
C LEU A 120 -1.26 11.42 17.27
N SER A 121 -0.25 10.81 17.87
CA SER A 121 0.69 11.44 18.81
C SER A 121 2.13 10.97 18.54
N ASP A 122 3.10 11.66 19.14
CA ASP A 122 4.51 11.22 19.16
C ASP A 122 4.73 10.02 20.09
N ARG A 123 3.68 9.55 20.77
CA ARG A 123 3.65 8.38 21.66
C ARG A 123 2.40 7.55 21.39
N PRO A 124 2.34 6.84 20.25
CA PRO A 124 1.11 6.15 19.90
C PRO A 124 0.72 5.04 20.91
N PHE A 125 1.62 4.53 21.77
CA PHE A 125 1.32 3.35 22.59
C PHE A 125 1.17 3.66 24.07
N ASP A 126 0.02 3.27 24.64
CA ASP A 126 -0.21 3.12 26.08
C ASP A 126 0.04 1.64 26.43
N GLY A 127 1.31 1.23 26.56
CA GLY A 127 1.69 -0.10 27.10
C GLY A 127 2.11 -1.22 26.13
N PHE A 128 2.07 -1.05 24.81
CA PHE A 128 2.59 -2.05 23.84
C PHE A 128 4.07 -1.73 23.53
N HIS A 129 4.98 -2.69 23.71
CA HIS A 129 6.45 -2.55 23.53
C HIS A 129 7.21 -1.62 24.51
N ASP A 130 6.59 -1.24 25.63
CA ASP A 130 7.13 -0.29 26.64
C ASP A 130 8.47 -0.67 27.27
N ARG A 131 8.86 -1.95 27.24
CA ARG A 131 9.99 -2.45 28.04
C ARG A 131 11.37 -2.15 27.45
N ASN A 132 11.48 -1.75 26.18
CA ASN A 132 12.77 -1.62 25.48
C ASN A 132 12.90 -0.44 24.50
N ARG A 133 11.95 0.50 24.43
CA ARG A 133 12.03 1.60 23.45
C ARG A 133 12.40 2.94 24.05
N GLY A 134 13.46 3.54 23.52
CA GLY A 134 13.63 4.98 23.58
C GLY A 134 12.41 5.64 22.96
N VAL A 135 11.81 6.59 23.68
CA VAL A 135 10.69 7.43 23.23
C VAL A 135 10.92 7.82 21.77
N ALA A 136 9.92 7.69 20.89
CA ALA A 136 10.00 8.24 19.54
C ALA A 136 10.15 9.76 19.65
N VAL A 137 11.39 10.24 19.69
CA VAL A 137 11.70 11.66 19.92
C VAL A 137 11.13 12.44 18.74
N ASN A 138 10.21 13.36 19.01
CA ASN A 138 9.59 14.29 18.06
C ASN A 138 8.79 13.64 16.92
N GLY A 139 8.23 12.45 17.13
CA GLY A 139 7.43 11.77 16.09
C GLY A 139 8.27 11.34 14.89
N ASP A 140 9.51 10.93 15.09
CA ASP A 140 10.30 10.31 14.02
C ASP A 140 9.56 9.08 13.45
N PRO A 141 9.19 9.08 12.15
CA PRO A 141 8.53 7.93 11.53
C PRO A 141 9.33 6.63 11.69
N MET A 142 10.67 6.71 11.73
CA MET A 142 11.52 5.52 11.87
C MET A 142 11.35 4.84 13.23
N ALA A 143 11.30 5.62 14.31
CA ALA A 143 11.08 5.10 15.65
C ALA A 143 9.70 4.43 15.79
N LEU A 144 8.72 4.85 14.97
CA LEU A 144 7.37 4.31 14.93
C LEU A 144 7.19 3.16 13.95
N TYR A 145 8.24 2.74 13.23
CA TYR A 145 8.10 1.75 12.17
C TYR A 145 7.57 0.40 12.69
N GLN A 146 8.08 -0.08 13.82
CA GLN A 146 7.66 -1.36 14.41
C GLN A 146 6.15 -1.39 14.66
N ASP A 147 5.64 -0.29 15.19
CA ASP A 147 4.25 -0.09 15.49
C ASP A 147 3.37 -0.05 14.24
N PHE A 148 3.83 0.67 13.21
CA PHE A 148 3.15 0.69 11.93
C PHE A 148 3.13 -0.69 11.27
N ALA A 149 4.22 -1.44 11.37
CA ALA A 149 4.32 -2.78 10.81
C ALA A 149 3.35 -3.75 11.51
N ASP A 150 3.34 -3.77 12.84
CA ASP A 150 2.43 -4.60 13.64
C ASP A 150 0.96 -4.19 13.41
N TRP A 151 0.69 -2.89 13.34
CA TRP A 151 -0.63 -2.36 13.00
C TRP A 151 -1.06 -2.81 11.60
N ALA A 152 -0.25 -2.63 10.58
CA ALA A 152 -0.61 -3.00 9.21
C ALA A 152 -0.77 -4.53 9.02
N ARG A 153 -0.04 -5.36 9.78
CA ARG A 153 -0.06 -6.83 9.68
C ARG A 153 -1.48 -7.41 9.75
N ASN A 154 -2.34 -6.85 10.61
CA ASN A 154 -3.68 -7.37 10.89
C ASN A 154 -4.81 -6.68 10.11
N ARG A 155 -4.49 -5.77 9.18
CA ARG A 155 -5.49 -4.94 8.47
C ARG A 155 -5.70 -5.36 7.03
N LYS A 156 -6.17 -6.60 6.85
CA LYS A 156 -6.46 -7.21 5.54
C LYS A 156 -7.97 -7.38 5.35
N PRO A 157 -8.71 -6.30 5.03
CA PRO A 157 -10.17 -6.34 5.03
C PRO A 157 -10.69 -7.31 3.97
N GLU A 158 -11.64 -8.16 4.33
CA GLU A 158 -12.26 -9.09 3.37
C GLU A 158 -13.32 -8.42 2.49
N THR A 159 -13.82 -7.26 2.93
CA THR A 159 -14.80 -6.43 2.25
C THR A 159 -14.16 -5.60 1.12
N LYS A 160 -15.00 -5.05 0.25
CA LYS A 160 -14.56 -4.14 -0.83
C LYS A 160 -14.44 -2.69 -0.35
N ASP A 161 -15.07 -2.37 0.78
CA ASP A 161 -15.17 -1.02 1.30
C ASP A 161 -13.91 -0.60 2.05
N ASP A 162 -13.74 0.71 2.18
CA ASP A 162 -12.68 1.31 3.01
C ASP A 162 -12.96 1.00 4.48
N VAL A 163 -12.03 0.31 5.15
CA VAL A 163 -12.12 0.01 6.57
C VAL A 163 -11.25 0.99 7.35
N HIS A 164 -11.90 1.77 8.20
CA HIS A 164 -11.27 2.75 9.08
C HIS A 164 -11.00 2.09 10.42
N ASN A 165 -9.78 2.22 10.91
CA ASN A 165 -9.41 1.71 12.22
C ASN A 165 -8.67 2.80 12.99
N GLU A 166 -9.02 2.94 14.26
CA GLU A 166 -8.38 3.84 15.20
C GLU A 166 -8.18 3.10 16.53
N GLY A 167 -7.08 3.37 17.21
CA GLY A 167 -6.73 2.72 18.47
C GLY A 167 -5.22 2.74 18.67
N SER A 168 -4.78 2.61 19.93
CA SER A 168 -3.35 2.59 20.27
C SER A 168 -2.59 3.72 19.57
N GLY A 169 -3.16 4.95 19.64
CA GLY A 169 -2.57 6.17 19.08
C GLY A 169 -2.31 6.17 17.57
N LEU A 170 -2.82 5.19 16.83
CA LEU A 170 -2.74 5.10 15.39
C LEU A 170 -4.14 5.20 14.78
N ARG A 171 -4.19 5.78 13.58
CA ARG A 171 -5.38 5.75 12.71
C ARG A 171 -4.97 5.25 11.34
N SER A 172 -5.79 4.44 10.71
CA SER A 172 -5.53 3.91 9.38
C SER A 172 -6.79 3.72 8.55
N VAL A 173 -6.62 3.75 7.24
CA VAL A 173 -7.59 3.25 6.27
C VAL A 173 -6.97 2.07 5.54
N SER A 174 -7.70 0.97 5.46
CA SER A 174 -7.31 -0.24 4.74
C SER A 174 -8.36 -0.64 3.71
N TRP A 175 -7.92 -1.19 2.58
CA TRP A 175 -8.83 -1.65 1.54
C TRP A 175 -8.25 -2.80 0.71
N ARG A 176 -9.14 -3.53 0.04
CA ARG A 176 -8.77 -4.51 -0.97
C ARG A 176 -8.48 -3.81 -2.31
N GLY A 177 -7.26 -3.95 -2.80
CA GLY A 177 -6.82 -3.40 -4.08
C GLY A 177 -5.42 -2.79 -4.02
N ASN A 178 -4.98 -2.28 -5.16
CA ASN A 178 -3.67 -1.63 -5.31
C ASN A 178 -3.68 -0.21 -4.72
N LEU A 179 -2.51 0.24 -4.29
CA LEU A 179 -2.23 1.65 -4.07
C LEU A 179 -2.25 2.39 -5.42
N ASN A 180 -2.87 3.56 -5.43
CA ASN A 180 -2.81 4.50 -6.53
C ASN A 180 -2.69 5.93 -5.98
N ARG A 181 -2.19 6.86 -6.80
CA ARG A 181 -1.89 8.23 -6.35
C ARG A 181 -3.10 8.94 -5.77
N LYS A 182 -4.23 8.93 -6.48
CA LYS A 182 -5.44 9.66 -6.10
C LYS A 182 -5.97 9.18 -4.74
N ARG A 183 -6.08 7.86 -4.56
CA ARG A 183 -6.58 7.26 -3.33
C ARG A 183 -5.59 7.45 -2.18
N LEU A 184 -4.29 7.28 -2.43
CA LEU A 184 -3.25 7.49 -1.43
C LEU A 184 -3.32 8.93 -0.87
N LEU A 185 -3.30 9.94 -1.74
CA LEU A 185 -3.32 11.33 -1.30
C LEU A 185 -4.63 11.68 -0.57
N ARG A 186 -5.77 11.22 -1.08
CA ARG A 186 -7.08 11.39 -0.41
C ARG A 186 -7.04 10.81 1.01
N VAL A 187 -6.55 9.58 1.16
CA VAL A 187 -6.48 8.91 2.47
C VAL A 187 -5.47 9.60 3.39
N LEU A 188 -4.33 10.05 2.87
CA LEU A 188 -3.37 10.82 3.67
C LEU A 188 -3.95 12.14 4.14
N ASP A 189 -4.64 12.87 3.26
CA ASP A 189 -5.33 14.11 3.61
C ASP A 189 -6.39 13.86 4.69
N GLU A 190 -7.21 12.82 4.53
CA GLU A 190 -8.24 12.42 5.50
C GLU A 190 -7.64 12.07 6.86
N LEU A 191 -6.60 11.23 6.88
CA LEU A 191 -5.94 10.78 8.11
C LEU A 191 -5.25 11.93 8.85
N THR A 192 -4.79 12.96 8.13
CA THR A 192 -4.02 14.07 8.70
C THR A 192 -4.80 15.38 8.83
N ALA A 193 -6.09 15.39 8.50
CA ALA A 193 -6.96 16.57 8.62
C ALA A 193 -7.44 16.88 10.06
N GLY A 194 -7.11 16.02 11.02
CA GLY A 194 -7.42 16.19 12.45
C GLY A 194 -6.27 16.74 13.27
#